data_AF-A0A925Q3N2-F1
#
_entry.id   AF-A0A925Q3N2-F1
#
_cell.length_a   1.000
_cell.length_b   1.000
_cell.length_c   1.000
_cell.angle_alpha   90.00
_cell.angle_beta   90.00
_cell.angle_gamma   90.00
#
_symmetry.space_group_name_H-M   'P 1'
#
loop_
_entity.id
_entity.type
_entity.pdbx_description
1 polymer ?
#
loop_
_entity_poly.entity_id
_entity_poly.type
_entity_poly.pdbx_seq_one_letter_code
_entity_poly.pdbx_strand_id
1 'polypeptide(L)'
;MTDTAFHRDDHPHRRHNALNGDWVLVSPHRAKRPWQGQQDEPDLSPRIAHDANCYLCAGNPRVGGEHNPNYRGPHVFTNDFAALAPDTPAPPAAADPLFAAHPARG
;
A
#
# COMPACT_ATOMS: atom_id res chain seq x y z
N MET A 1 22.93 -38.99 20.72
CA MET A 1 21.65 -38.40 21.13
C MET A 1 21.42 -37.20 20.23
N THR A 2 20.51 -37.30 19.27
CA THR A 2 20.14 -36.17 18.41
C THR A 2 19.36 -35.17 19.25
N ASP A 3 19.95 -34.01 19.49
CA ASP A 3 19.26 -32.87 20.09
C ASP A 3 17.98 -32.59 19.29
N THR A 4 16.85 -32.63 19.98
CA THR A 4 15.49 -32.57 19.41
C THR A 4 14.80 -31.26 19.77
N ALA A 5 15.53 -30.32 20.38
CA ALA A 5 14.98 -29.04 20.79
C ALA A 5 14.58 -28.18 19.58
N PHE A 6 13.49 -27.44 19.73
CA PHE A 6 13.08 -26.47 18.73
C PHE A 6 13.99 -25.22 18.80
N HIS A 7 14.61 -24.87 17.68
CA HIS A 7 15.38 -23.63 17.52
C HIS A 7 14.67 -22.70 16.54
N ARG A 8 14.20 -21.56 17.02
CA ARG A 8 13.44 -20.59 16.23
C ARG A 8 14.19 -20.08 15.00
N ASP A 9 15.51 -19.96 15.12
CA ASP A 9 16.34 -19.34 14.09
C ASP A 9 16.72 -20.35 12.99
N ASP A 10 16.47 -21.65 13.21
CA ASP A 10 16.79 -22.73 12.26
C ASP A 10 15.54 -23.46 11.73
N HIS A 11 14.53 -23.64 12.58
CA HIS A 11 13.35 -24.45 12.28
C HIS A 11 12.18 -23.60 11.76
N PRO A 12 11.49 -24.04 10.68
CA PRO A 12 10.27 -23.40 10.22
C PRO A 12 9.20 -23.35 11.30
N HIS A 13 8.50 -22.22 11.40
CA HIS A 13 7.44 -22.02 12.39
C HIS A 13 6.44 -20.98 11.87
N ARG A 14 5.28 -20.87 12.53
CA ARG A 14 4.32 -19.80 12.26
C ARG A 14 4.27 -18.82 13.42
N ARG A 15 4.07 -17.54 13.13
CA ARG A 15 3.82 -16.49 14.13
C ARG A 15 2.44 -15.89 13.89
N HIS A 16 1.66 -15.77 14.95
CA HIS A 16 0.33 -15.18 14.91
C HIS A 16 0.45 -13.64 14.88
N ASN A 17 -0.30 -13.00 13.98
CA ASN A 17 -0.46 -11.56 13.93
C ASN A 17 -1.72 -11.18 14.73
N ALA A 18 -1.53 -10.59 15.90
CA ALA A 18 -2.64 -10.22 16.78
C ALA A 18 -3.55 -9.10 16.23
N LEU A 19 -3.11 -8.34 15.23
CA LEU A 19 -3.91 -7.25 14.66
C LEU A 19 -5.01 -7.75 13.72
N ASN A 20 -4.78 -8.87 13.02
CA ASN A 20 -5.70 -9.38 12.01
C ASN A 20 -6.07 -10.87 12.17
N GLY A 21 -5.45 -11.59 13.12
CA GLY A 21 -5.73 -13.00 13.39
C GLY A 21 -4.99 -13.99 12.47
N ASP A 22 -4.22 -13.50 11.50
CA ASP A 22 -3.54 -14.35 10.53
C ASP A 22 -2.25 -14.96 11.09
N TRP A 23 -1.76 -16.00 10.43
CA TRP A 23 -0.48 -16.62 10.74
C TRP A 23 0.53 -16.40 9.61
N VAL A 24 1.74 -15.98 9.97
CA VAL A 24 2.86 -15.82 9.03
C VAL A 24 3.79 -17.03 9.14
N LEU A 25 4.03 -17.72 8.02
CA LEU A 25 5.03 -18.78 7.95
C LEU A 25 6.44 -18.18 7.87
N VAL A 26 7.29 -18.55 8.81
CA VAL A 26 8.70 -18.19 8.87
C VAL A 26 9.53 -19.40 8.45
N SER A 27 10.31 -19.24 7.39
CA SER A 27 11.27 -20.24 6.89
C SER A 27 12.68 -19.64 6.93
N PRO A 28 13.43 -19.77 8.04
CA PRO A 28 14.65 -18.99 8.30
C PRO A 28 15.72 -19.08 7.20
N HIS A 29 15.78 -20.20 6.50
CA HIS A 29 16.79 -20.49 5.47
C HIS A 29 16.32 -20.26 4.04
N ARG A 30 15.09 -19.76 3.82
CA ARG A 30 14.51 -19.68 2.47
C ARG A 30 15.31 -18.79 1.52
N ALA A 31 15.87 -17.70 2.04
CA ALA A 31 16.66 -16.73 1.26
C ALA A 31 18.06 -17.25 0.86
N LYS A 32 18.52 -18.39 1.38
CA LYS A 32 19.80 -19.02 0.97
C LYS A 32 19.73 -19.66 -0.42
N ARG A 33 18.53 -19.75 -1.01
CA ARG A 33 18.36 -20.30 -2.36
C ARG A 33 18.97 -19.34 -3.39
N PRO A 34 19.69 -19.85 -4.41
CA PRO A 34 20.18 -19.00 -5.49
C PRO A 34 19.04 -18.20 -6.12
N TRP A 35 19.22 -16.88 -6.18
CA TRP A 35 18.29 -15.98 -6.86
C TRP A 35 18.78 -15.71 -8.27
N GLN A 36 17.95 -16.06 -9.27
CA GLN A 36 18.18 -15.78 -10.69
C GLN A 36 16.97 -15.04 -11.31
N GLY A 37 16.12 -14.48 -10.45
CA GLY A 37 14.94 -13.74 -10.86
C GLY A 37 15.23 -12.26 -11.07
N GLN A 38 14.16 -11.47 -10.98
CA GLN A 38 14.16 -10.01 -11.12
C GLN A 38 15.19 -9.33 -10.21
N GLN A 39 15.87 -8.33 -10.75
CA GLN A 39 16.70 -7.39 -10.00
C GLN A 39 16.16 -6.00 -10.27
N ASP A 40 15.83 -5.27 -9.21
CA ASP A 40 15.37 -3.89 -9.31
C ASP A 40 16.56 -2.94 -9.22
N GLU A 41 16.59 -1.92 -10.08
CA GLU A 41 17.57 -0.85 -9.98
C GLU A 41 17.14 0.17 -8.92
N PRO A 42 18.05 0.59 -8.01
CA PRO A 42 17.73 1.66 -7.08
C PRO A 42 17.58 2.99 -7.83
N ASP A 43 16.57 3.77 -7.48
CA ASP A 43 16.47 5.15 -7.96
C ASP A 43 17.49 6.05 -7.24
N LEU A 44 18.54 6.42 -7.97
CA LEU A 44 19.62 7.31 -7.52
C LEU A 44 19.54 8.69 -8.17
N SER A 45 18.43 9.00 -8.85
CA SER A 45 18.27 10.26 -9.57
C SER A 45 18.31 11.46 -8.61
N PRO A 46 19.02 12.55 -8.96
CA PRO A 46 19.02 13.75 -8.14
C PRO A 46 17.61 14.37 -8.13
N ARG A 47 17.09 14.65 -6.93
CA ARG A 47 15.78 15.28 -6.78
C ARG A 47 15.90 16.78 -6.93
N ILE A 48 15.10 17.36 -7.84
CA ILE A 48 14.93 18.80 -7.95
C ILE A 48 13.94 19.30 -6.89
N ALA A 49 14.14 20.53 -6.41
CA ALA A 49 13.27 21.12 -5.38
C ALA A 49 11.89 21.52 -5.93
N HIS A 50 11.81 21.84 -7.23
CA HIS A 50 10.58 22.16 -7.92
C HIS A 50 10.70 21.73 -9.38
N ASP A 51 9.65 21.08 -9.89
CA ASP A 51 9.47 20.72 -11.29
C ASP A 51 8.25 21.47 -11.82
N ALA A 52 8.38 22.20 -12.93
CA ALA A 52 7.29 22.95 -13.53
C ALA A 52 6.15 22.06 -14.05
N ASN A 53 6.41 20.77 -14.31
CA ASN A 53 5.43 19.80 -14.81
C ASN A 53 4.83 18.91 -13.71
N CYS A 54 5.23 19.11 -12.45
CA CYS A 54 4.78 18.30 -11.32
C CYS A 54 3.40 18.75 -10.82
N TYR A 55 2.39 17.87 -10.92
CA TYR A 55 1.02 18.14 -10.46
C TYR A 55 0.88 18.32 -8.95
N LEU A 56 1.88 17.91 -8.16
CA LEU A 56 1.88 18.06 -6.71
C LEU A 56 2.62 19.30 -6.22
N CYS A 57 3.35 19.98 -7.09
CA CYS A 57 4.26 21.05 -6.71
C CYS A 57 3.54 22.39 -6.56
N ALA A 58 4.01 23.23 -5.64
CA ALA A 58 3.41 24.54 -5.34
C ALA A 58 3.35 25.43 -6.59
N GLY A 59 2.22 26.13 -6.77
CA GLY A 59 1.99 27.06 -7.89
C GLY A 59 1.67 26.39 -9.23
N ASN A 60 1.82 25.07 -9.36
CA ASN A 60 1.56 24.37 -10.62
C ASN A 60 0.06 24.01 -10.79
N PRO A 61 -0.41 23.88 -12.03
CA PRO A 61 -1.71 23.24 -12.30
C PRO A 61 -1.65 21.77 -11.89
N ARG A 62 -2.77 21.26 -11.39
CA ARG A 62 -3.04 19.83 -11.21
C ARG A 62 -3.66 19.25 -12.47
N VAL A 63 -3.66 17.93 -12.57
CA VAL A 63 -4.32 17.20 -13.67
C VAL A 63 -5.83 17.46 -13.74
N GLY A 64 -6.48 17.75 -12.60
CA GLY A 64 -7.88 18.14 -12.54
C GLY A 64 -8.19 19.58 -13.02
N GLY A 65 -7.18 20.36 -13.43
CA GLY A 65 -7.34 21.73 -13.92
C GLY A 65 -7.23 22.83 -12.84
N GLU A 66 -7.38 22.46 -11.57
CA GLU A 66 -7.12 23.34 -10.42
C GLU A 66 -5.64 23.74 -10.31
N HIS A 67 -5.33 24.85 -9.66
CA HIS A 67 -3.94 25.25 -9.39
C HIS A 67 -3.58 25.05 -7.92
N ASN A 68 -2.41 24.48 -7.66
CA ASN A 68 -1.87 24.41 -6.32
C ASN A 68 -1.54 25.81 -5.81
N PRO A 69 -1.87 26.16 -4.56
CA PRO A 69 -1.42 27.39 -3.96
C PRO A 69 0.11 27.41 -3.84
N ASN A 70 0.67 28.60 -3.63
CA ASN A 70 2.10 28.78 -3.35
C ASN A 70 2.44 28.37 -1.90
N TYR A 71 2.16 27.11 -1.55
CA TYR A 71 2.38 26.59 -0.21
C TYR A 71 3.88 26.52 0.13
N ARG A 72 4.18 26.54 1.44
CA ARG A 72 5.55 26.46 2.01
C ARG A 72 5.71 25.31 3.01
N GLY A 73 4.63 24.59 3.29
CA GLY A 73 4.57 23.42 4.17
C GLY A 73 3.59 22.39 3.62
N PRO A 74 3.06 21.48 4.44
CA PRO A 74 2.10 20.49 3.97
C PRO A 74 0.87 21.15 3.32
N HIS A 75 0.43 20.60 2.19
CA HIS A 75 -0.78 21.02 1.51
C HIS A 75 -1.68 19.80 1.31
N VAL A 76 -2.95 19.96 1.65
CA VAL A 76 -3.99 18.93 1.52
C VAL A 76 -5.02 19.42 0.53
N PHE A 77 -5.42 18.54 -0.38
CA PHE A 77 -6.47 18.78 -1.35
C PHE A 77 -7.29 17.51 -1.56
N THR A 78 -8.54 17.66 -2.00
CA THR A 78 -9.37 16.53 -2.44
C THR A 78 -8.76 15.92 -3.69
N ASN A 79 -8.51 14.61 -3.69
CA ASN A 79 -7.92 13.92 -4.84
C ASN A 79 -8.77 14.16 -6.10
N ASP A 80 -8.13 14.56 -7.20
CA ASP A 80 -8.80 14.86 -8.48
C ASP A 80 -9.53 13.62 -9.04
N PHE A 81 -9.12 12.41 -8.67
CA PHE A 81 -9.75 11.14 -8.99
C PHE A 81 -10.02 10.32 -7.72
N ALA A 82 -10.85 10.87 -6.82
CA ALA A 82 -11.18 10.24 -5.55
C ALA A 82 -11.78 8.83 -5.73
N ALA A 83 -11.29 7.85 -4.95
CA ALA A 83 -11.80 6.47 -4.97
C ALA A 83 -13.18 6.32 -4.32
N LEU A 84 -13.61 7.33 -3.54
CA LEU A 84 -14.88 7.40 -2.85
C LEU A 84 -15.50 8.78 -3.06
N ALA A 85 -16.83 8.81 -3.04
CA ALA A 85 -17.61 10.04 -3.04
C ALA A 85 -18.57 10.05 -1.83
N PRO A 86 -18.87 11.23 -1.28
CA PRO A 86 -19.71 11.35 -0.07
C PRO A 86 -21.17 10.97 -0.31
N ASP A 87 -21.65 11.11 -1.55
CA ASP A 87 -23.04 10.98 -1.96
C ASP A 87 -23.33 9.70 -2.76
N THR A 88 -22.38 8.77 -2.87
CA THR A 88 -22.56 7.49 -3.57
C THR A 88 -23.82 6.76 -3.08
N PRO A 89 -24.80 6.44 -3.94
CA PRO A 89 -26.01 5.75 -3.52
C PRO A 89 -25.70 4.34 -2.98
N ALA A 90 -26.49 3.89 -2.01
CA ALA A 90 -26.36 2.53 -1.50
C ALA A 90 -26.77 1.50 -2.57
N PRO A 91 -26.07 0.36 -2.68
CA PRO A 91 -26.57 -0.75 -3.48
C PRO A 91 -27.88 -1.29 -2.88
N PRO A 92 -28.72 -1.97 -3.68
CA PRO A 92 -29.90 -2.65 -3.16
C PRO A 92 -29.51 -3.71 -2.12
N ALA A 93 -30.44 -4.02 -1.22
CA ALA A 93 -30.23 -5.06 -0.20
C ALA A 93 -29.89 -6.40 -0.86
N ALA A 94 -28.91 -7.13 -0.28
CA ALA A 94 -28.51 -8.43 -0.79
C ALA A 94 -29.69 -9.41 -0.72
N ALA A 95 -30.08 -9.93 -1.89
CA ALA A 95 -31.13 -10.94 -2.02
C ALA A 95 -30.57 -12.38 -2.05
N ASP A 96 -29.25 -12.52 -2.22
CA ASP A 96 -28.55 -13.78 -2.40
C ASP A 96 -27.42 -13.92 -1.36
N PRO A 97 -27.27 -15.09 -0.72
CA PRO A 97 -26.25 -15.32 0.31
C PRO A 97 -24.80 -15.40 -0.22
N LEU A 98 -24.60 -15.56 -1.52
CA LEU A 98 -23.29 -15.61 -2.19
C LEU A 98 -22.93 -14.28 -2.86
N PHE A 99 -23.93 -13.48 -3.24
CA PHE A 99 -23.72 -12.20 -3.95
C PHE A 99 -24.20 -11.01 -3.10
N ALA A 100 -23.27 -10.46 -2.30
CA ALA A 100 -23.51 -9.29 -1.47
C ALA A 100 -22.73 -8.07 -1.95
N ALA A 101 -23.38 -6.89 -1.88
CA ALA A 101 -22.75 -5.59 -2.09
C ALA A 101 -23.07 -4.68 -0.89
N HIS A 102 -22.10 -3.87 -0.48
CA HIS A 102 -22.25 -2.93 0.64
C HIS A 102 -21.99 -1.50 0.18
N PRO A 103 -22.65 -0.50 0.80
CA PRO A 103 -22.36 0.91 0.54
C PRO A 103 -20.89 1.25 0.83
N ALA A 104 -20.31 2.13 0.02
CA ALA A 104 -18.97 2.69 0.23
C ALA A 104 -18.99 4.20 -0.08
N ARG A 105 -18.63 5.01 0.92
CA ARG A 105 -18.57 6.47 0.88
C ARG A 105 -17.36 6.95 1.65
N GLY A 106 -16.84 8.13 1.31
CA GLY A 106 -15.65 8.72 1.92
C GLY A 106 -15.27 10.04 1.26
#